data_AF-A0A7J9PV07-F1
#
_entry.id   AF-A0A7J9PV07-F1
#
_cell.length_a   1.000
_cell.length_b   1.000
_cell.length_c   1.000
_cell.angle_alpha   90.00
_cell.angle_beta   90.00
_cell.angle_gamma   90.00
#
_symmetry.space_group_name_H-M   'P 1'
#
loop_
_entity.id
_entity.type
_entity.pdbx_description
1 polymer ?
#
loop_
_entity_poly.entity_id
_entity_poly.type
_entity_poly.pdbx_seq_one_letter_code
_entity_poly.pdbx_strand_id
1 'polypeptide(L)'
;MYLKEVVLENFKSFGKKTRVPFLQGFTAVTGPNASGKSNISDAVLFVLGPKSSKVVRAGKLTDLIFNGGNGRKNPGYCKVSLVFDNSDRTIPLDSNEVTLTRLVKYANNPENYYSYFYVNGKTSSLTEFENLLAHAHISADG
;
A
#
# COMPACT_ATOMS: atom_id res chain seq x y z
N MET A 1 3.03 -2.77 18.61
CA MET A 1 2.95 -2.45 17.18
C MET A 1 1.48 -2.46 16.74
N TYR A 2 1.06 -1.44 15.98
CA TYR A 2 -0.23 -1.42 15.29
C TYR A 2 -0.14 -0.56 14.03
N LEU A 3 -1.01 -0.80 13.04
CA LEU A 3 -1.12 0.08 11.88
C LEU A 3 -1.75 1.41 12.31
N LYS A 4 -1.03 2.52 12.15
CA LYS A 4 -1.51 3.88 12.46
C LYS A 4 -2.24 4.51 11.29
N GLU A 5 -1.77 4.26 10.07
CA GLU A 5 -2.27 4.94 8.89
C GLU A 5 -2.00 4.15 7.61
N VAL A 6 -2.94 4.21 6.67
CA VAL A 6 -2.71 3.89 5.25
C VAL A 6 -2.73 5.19 4.46
N VAL A 7 -1.65 5.48 3.74
CA VAL A 7 -1.55 6.62 2.83
C VAL A 7 -1.64 6.11 1.40
N LEU A 8 -2.66 6.53 0.66
CA LEU A 8 -2.90 6.13 -0.72
C LEU A 8 -2.68 7.33 -1.64
N GLU A 9 -1.99 7.12 -2.75
CA GLU A 9 -1.80 8.14 -3.78
C GLU A 9 -1.98 7.49 -5.15
N ASN A 10 -2.95 8.00 -5.91
CA ASN A 10 -3.27 7.54 -7.26
C ASN A 10 -3.58 6.02 -7.34
N PHE A 11 -4.15 5.46 -6.28
CA PHE A 11 -4.39 4.03 -6.13
C PHE A 11 -5.86 3.69 -6.34
N LYS A 12 -6.19 2.90 -7.38
CA LYS A 12 -7.56 2.52 -7.75
C LYS A 12 -8.48 3.74 -7.77
N SER A 13 -9.53 3.78 -6.94
CA SER A 13 -10.47 4.90 -6.85
C SER A 13 -9.88 6.17 -6.19
N PHE A 14 -8.71 6.09 -5.55
CA PHE A 14 -8.07 7.19 -4.84
C PHE A 14 -7.17 8.00 -5.77
N GLY A 15 -7.77 8.82 -6.65
CA GLY A 15 -7.06 9.70 -7.60
C GLY A 15 -6.41 10.96 -6.99
N LYS A 16 -6.18 10.98 -5.67
CA LYS A 16 -5.42 12.01 -4.95
C LYS A 16 -4.83 11.39 -3.68
N LYS A 17 -3.80 12.04 -3.13
CA LYS A 17 -3.24 11.64 -1.84
C LYS A 17 -4.33 11.66 -0.76
N THR A 18 -4.56 10.51 -0.14
CA THR A 18 -5.57 10.28 0.89
C THR A 18 -4.91 9.55 2.06
N ARG A 19 -5.25 9.98 3.26
CA ARG A 19 -4.73 9.47 4.53
C ARG A 19 -5.88 8.84 5.29
N VAL A 20 -5.77 7.56 5.61
CA VAL A 20 -6.79 6.80 6.35
C VAL A 20 -6.18 6.42 7.70
N PRO A 21 -6.54 7.12 8.80
CA PRO A 21 -6.04 6.78 10.12
C PRO A 21 -6.71 5.51 10.65
N PHE A 22 -5.97 4.75 11.44
CA PHE A 22 -6.43 3.58 12.17
C PHE A 22 -6.20 3.84 13.66
N LEU A 23 -7.22 3.51 14.45
CA LEU A 23 -7.14 3.63 15.91
C LEU A 23 -6.72 2.28 16.50
N GLN A 24 -6.10 2.32 17.68
CA GLN A 24 -5.90 1.10 18.46
C GLN A 24 -7.25 0.46 18.80
N GLY A 25 -7.28 -0.86 18.81
CA GLY A 25 -8.51 -1.63 19.00
C GLY A 25 -9.20 -1.93 17.68
N PHE A 26 -10.44 -1.46 17.53
CA PHE A 26 -11.30 -1.83 16.40
C PHE A 26 -11.60 -0.63 15.50
N THR A 27 -11.31 -0.78 14.20
CA THR A 27 -11.62 0.22 13.17
C THR A 27 -12.58 -0.37 12.15
N ALA A 28 -13.73 0.28 11.94
CA ALA A 28 -14.70 -0.10 10.91
C ALA A 28 -14.66 0.88 9.73
N VAL A 29 -14.64 0.34 8.51
CA VAL A 29 -14.69 1.11 7.27
C VAL A 29 -16.06 0.91 6.62
N THR A 30 -16.87 1.97 6.53
CA THR A 30 -18.26 1.91 6.03
C THR A 30 -18.51 2.91 4.90
N GLY A 31 -19.65 2.79 4.21
CA GLY A 31 -20.08 3.72 3.15
C GLY A 31 -20.79 3.04 1.97
N PRO A 32 -21.36 3.83 1.03
CA PRO A 32 -22.15 3.32 -0.09
C PRO A 32 -21.36 2.38 -1.01
N ASN A 33 -22.04 1.51 -1.76
CA ASN A 33 -21.37 0.66 -2.77
C ASN A 33 -20.54 1.50 -3.75
N ALA A 34 -19.43 0.93 -4.23
CA ALA A 34 -18.45 1.59 -5.10
C ALA A 34 -17.72 2.84 -4.53
N SER A 35 -17.91 3.19 -3.25
CA SER A 35 -17.20 4.34 -2.63
C SER A 35 -15.68 4.14 -2.39
N GLY A 36 -15.12 2.99 -2.75
CA GLY A 36 -13.68 2.70 -2.59
C GLY A 36 -13.26 2.05 -1.26
N LYS A 37 -14.19 1.69 -0.37
CA LYS A 37 -13.92 1.01 0.93
C LYS A 37 -12.95 -0.16 0.80
N SER A 38 -13.29 -1.12 -0.07
CA SER A 38 -12.49 -2.34 -0.24
C SER A 38 -11.11 -2.05 -0.86
N ASN A 39 -10.94 -0.91 -1.55
CA ASN A 39 -9.63 -0.49 -2.07
C ASN A 39 -8.68 -0.08 -0.93
N ILE A 40 -9.17 0.22 0.28
CA ILE A 40 -8.32 0.43 1.46
C ILE A 40 -7.67 -0.90 1.87
N SER A 41 -8.45 -1.99 1.91
CA SER A 41 -7.92 -3.33 2.17
C SER A 41 -6.96 -3.79 1.08
N ASP A 42 -7.28 -3.52 -0.20
CA ASP A 42 -6.36 -3.83 -1.31
C ASP A 42 -5.05 -3.06 -1.19
N ALA A 43 -5.08 -1.84 -0.66
CA ALA A 43 -3.89 -1.02 -0.48
C ALA A 43 -2.96 -1.60 0.59
N VAL A 44 -3.53 -2.11 1.69
CA VAL A 44 -2.78 -2.85 2.71
C VAL A 44 -2.11 -4.07 2.08
N LEU A 45 -2.90 -4.94 1.44
CA LEU A 45 -2.39 -6.12 0.77
C LEU A 45 -1.33 -5.77 -0.28
N PHE A 46 -1.54 -4.73 -1.07
CA PHE A 46 -0.59 -4.28 -2.08
C PHE A 46 0.81 -3.99 -1.52
N VAL A 47 0.92 -3.34 -0.36
CA VAL A 47 2.21 -3.07 0.28
C VAL A 47 2.84 -4.33 0.87
N LEU A 48 2.03 -5.25 1.41
CA LEU A 48 2.50 -6.53 1.95
C LEU A 48 3.07 -7.48 0.88
N GLY A 49 2.88 -7.18 -0.41
CA GLY A 49 3.59 -7.85 -1.51
C GLY A 49 3.06 -9.25 -1.84
N PRO A 50 1.75 -9.46 -2.07
CA PRO A 50 1.21 -10.78 -2.40
C PRO A 50 1.83 -11.30 -3.69
N LYS A 51 2.00 -12.62 -3.75
CA LYS A 51 2.54 -13.32 -4.93
C LYS A 51 1.68 -13.15 -6.19
N SER A 52 0.39 -12.83 -6.05
CA SER A 52 -0.54 -12.66 -7.16
C SER A 52 -1.29 -11.33 -7.09
N SER A 53 -1.39 -10.63 -8.23
CA SER A 53 -2.25 -9.44 -8.41
C SER A 53 -3.74 -9.72 -8.15
N LYS A 54 -4.17 -10.98 -8.27
CA LYS A 54 -5.56 -11.38 -8.00
C LYS A 54 -5.95 -11.16 -6.53
N VAL A 55 -5.00 -11.27 -5.60
CA VAL A 55 -5.23 -11.02 -4.16
C VAL A 55 -5.66 -9.58 -3.91
N VAL A 56 -5.12 -8.64 -4.69
CA VAL A 56 -5.50 -7.22 -4.67
C VAL A 56 -6.57 -6.90 -5.71
N ARG A 57 -7.32 -7.89 -6.20
CA ARG A 57 -8.44 -7.74 -7.15
C ARG A 57 -8.05 -6.91 -8.38
N ALA A 58 -6.92 -7.28 -8.99
CA ALA A 58 -6.40 -6.68 -10.21
C ALA A 58 -5.98 -7.76 -11.21
N GLY A 59 -6.17 -7.53 -12.50
CA GLY A 59 -5.67 -8.43 -13.54
C GLY A 59 -4.14 -8.35 -13.62
N LYS A 60 -3.64 -7.11 -13.71
CA LYS A 60 -2.22 -6.75 -13.65
C LYS A 60 -1.98 -5.63 -12.63
N LEU A 61 -0.73 -5.50 -12.16
CA LEU A 61 -0.39 -4.48 -11.16
C LEU A 61 -0.63 -3.04 -11.64
N THR A 62 -0.57 -2.79 -12.95
CA THR A 62 -0.88 -1.48 -13.52
C THR A 62 -2.35 -1.11 -13.46
N ASP A 63 -3.27 -2.07 -13.27
CA ASP A 63 -4.70 -1.80 -13.03
C ASP A 63 -4.94 -1.14 -11.66
N LEU A 64 -3.93 -1.15 -10.78
CA LEU A 64 -3.97 -0.46 -9.49
C LEU A 64 -3.74 1.05 -9.64
N ILE A 65 -3.26 1.52 -10.79
CA ILE A 65 -3.05 2.94 -11.06
C ILE A 65 -4.41 3.57 -11.38
N PHE A 66 -4.75 4.67 -10.70
CA PHE A 66 -5.95 5.44 -10.98
C PHE A 66 -5.97 5.83 -12.47
N ASN A 67 -6.97 5.36 -13.21
CA ASN A 67 -7.02 5.46 -14.66
C ASN A 67 -7.81 6.67 -15.20
N GLY A 68 -8.15 7.62 -14.32
CA GLY A 68 -8.90 8.82 -14.70
C GLY A 68 -10.40 8.66 -14.45
N GLY A 69 -10.97 9.72 -13.90
CA GLY A 69 -12.38 9.86 -13.53
C GLY A 69 -12.63 11.31 -13.15
N ASN A 70 -13.82 11.84 -13.43
CA ASN A 70 -14.17 13.25 -13.20
C ASN A 70 -13.21 14.25 -13.88
N GLY A 71 -12.82 13.98 -15.14
CA GLY A 71 -11.96 14.89 -15.93
C GLY A 71 -10.47 14.88 -15.59
N ARG A 72 -10.00 13.99 -14.70
CA ARG A 72 -8.58 13.88 -14.33
C ARG A 72 -7.82 12.93 -15.26
N LYS A 73 -6.59 13.34 -15.62
CA LYS A 73 -5.65 12.52 -16.39
C LYS A 73 -5.08 11.38 -15.55
N ASN A 74 -4.70 10.29 -16.21
CA ASN A 74 -3.96 9.19 -15.60
C ASN A 74 -2.58 9.71 -15.13
N PRO A 75 -2.24 9.60 -13.83
CA PRO A 75 -0.99 10.08 -13.28
C PRO A 75 0.22 9.20 -13.63
N GLY A 76 -0.01 7.99 -14.12
CA GLY A 76 1.03 7.07 -14.57
C GLY A 76 1.73 6.28 -13.47
N TYR A 77 1.33 6.47 -12.20
CA TYR A 77 1.84 5.72 -11.06
C TYR A 77 0.80 5.64 -9.95
N CYS A 78 0.97 4.66 -9.05
CA CYS A 78 0.31 4.61 -7.76
C CYS A 78 1.35 4.36 -6.66
N LYS A 79 1.07 4.86 -5.46
CA LYS A 79 1.92 4.71 -4.28
C LYS A 79 1.04 4.48 -3.06
N VAL A 80 1.40 3.49 -2.25
CA VAL A 80 0.75 3.23 -0.97
C VAL A 80 1.82 3.13 0.11
N SER A 81 1.58 3.76 1.24
CA SER A 81 2.41 3.65 2.44
C SER A 81 1.59 3.12 3.62
N LEU A 82 2.14 2.15 4.33
CA LEU A 82 1.65 1.68 5.63
C LEU A 82 2.55 2.27 6.72
N VAL A 83 1.92 2.95 7.67
CA VAL A 83 2.61 3.58 8.80
C VAL A 83 2.28 2.79 10.05
N PHE A 84 3.29 2.22 10.69
CA PHE A 84 3.15 1.40 11.90
C PHE A 84 3.71 2.14 13.10
N ASP A 85 3.02 2.05 14.23
CA ASP A 85 3.65 2.24 15.52
C ASP A 85 4.62 1.08 15.76
N ASN A 86 5.85 1.41 16.13
CA ASN A 86 6.93 0.47 16.39
C ASN A 86 7.63 0.78 17.72
N SER A 87 6.88 1.33 18.69
CA SER A 87 7.42 1.72 20.00
C SER A 87 7.88 0.50 20.82
N ASP A 88 7.35 -0.68 20.52
CA ASP A 88 7.74 -1.98 21.11
C ASP A 88 8.80 -2.75 20.30
N ARG A 89 9.33 -2.15 19.22
CA ARG A 89 10.40 -2.71 18.38
C ARG A 89 10.08 -4.10 17.78
N THR A 90 8.80 -4.39 17.55
CA THR A 90 8.37 -5.61 16.82
C THR A 90 8.98 -5.68 15.42
N ILE A 91 9.01 -4.56 14.70
CA ILE A 91 9.83 -4.43 13.49
C ILE A 91 11.24 -4.05 13.95
N PRO A 92 12.30 -4.76 13.51
CA PRO A 92 13.67 -4.61 14.03
C PRO A 92 14.38 -3.37 13.45
N LEU A 93 13.77 -2.20 13.61
CA LEU A 93 14.29 -0.90 13.22
C LEU A 93 14.28 0.02 14.43
N ASP A 94 15.35 0.78 14.63
CA ASP A 94 15.43 1.76 15.72
C ASP A 94 14.66 3.05 15.37
N SER A 95 13.34 2.91 15.32
CA SER A 95 12.41 4.01 15.12
C SER A 95 11.08 3.67 15.80
N ASN A 96 10.48 4.66 16.45
CA ASN A 96 9.15 4.52 17.06
C ASN A 96 8.03 4.44 16.01
N GLU A 97 8.34 4.80 14.76
CA GLU A 97 7.42 4.69 13.63
C GLU A 97 8.13 4.08 12.43
N VAL A 98 7.49 3.10 11.79
CA VAL A 98 8.00 2.48 10.58
C VAL A 98 7.02 2.71 9.44
N THR A 99 7.52 3.28 8.35
CA THR A 99 6.75 3.48 7.11
C THR A 99 7.26 2.53 6.03
N LEU A 100 6.39 1.62 5.58
CA LEU A 100 6.63 0.75 4.43
C LEU A 100 5.87 1.29 3.23
N THR A 101 6.57 1.66 2.16
CA THR A 101 5.96 2.20 0.94
C THR A 101 6.23 1.32 -0.27
N ARG A 102 5.19 1.00 -1.03
CA ARG A 102 5.30 0.40 -2.37
C ARG A 102 4.79 1.39 -3.42
N LEU A 103 5.56 1.55 -4.50
CA LEU A 103 5.21 2.39 -5.65
C LEU A 103 5.25 1.54 -6.93
N VAL A 104 4.20 1.63 -7.75
CA VAL A 104 4.17 1.07 -9.11
C VAL A 104 4.00 2.20 -10.11
N LYS A 105 4.81 2.20 -11.17
CA LYS A 105 4.76 3.20 -12.26
C LYS A 105 4.80 2.47 -13.60
N TYR A 106 4.07 2.97 -14.61
CA TYR A 106 4.22 2.47 -15.97
C TYR A 106 5.66 2.56 -16.45
N ALA A 107 6.13 1.53 -17.14
CA ALA A 107 7.33 1.64 -17.96
C ALA A 107 6.99 2.40 -19.26
N ASN A 108 7.93 2.41 -20.22
CA ASN A 108 7.69 3.04 -21.54
C ASN A 108 6.47 2.44 -22.27
N ASN A 109 6.12 1.18 -21.95
CA ASN A 109 4.89 0.52 -22.40
C ASN A 109 3.95 0.34 -21.18
N PRO A 110 2.65 0.71 -21.27
CA PRO A 110 1.64 0.50 -20.21
C PRO A 110 1.42 -0.96 -19.79
N GLU A 111 1.84 -1.94 -20.59
CA GLU A 111 1.83 -3.37 -20.23
C GLU A 111 2.92 -3.73 -19.21
N ASN A 112 4.01 -2.95 -19.17
CA ASN A 112 5.12 -3.15 -18.25
C ASN A 112 5.11 -2.10 -17.13
N TYR A 113 5.76 -2.42 -16.02
CA TYR A 113 5.85 -1.52 -14.88
C TYR A 113 7.19 -1.64 -14.14
N TYR A 114 7.52 -0.58 -13.42
CA TYR A 114 8.54 -0.60 -12.39
C TYR A 114 7.87 -0.64 -11.01
N SER A 115 8.40 -1.45 -10.10
CA SER A 115 7.99 -1.49 -8.69
C SER A 115 9.15 -1.05 -7.81
N TYR A 116 8.88 -0.14 -6.89
CA TYR A 116 9.85 0.41 -5.95
C TYR A 116 9.36 0.22 -4.53
N PHE A 117 10.29 -0.02 -3.62
CA PHE A 117 10.03 -0.25 -2.20
C PHE A 117 10.82 0.76 -1.38
N TYR A 118 10.23 1.27 -0.30
CA TYR A 118 10.90 2.20 0.60
C TYR A 118 10.59 1.90 2.06
N VAL A 119 11.62 1.86 2.88
CA VAL A 119 11.53 1.78 4.35
C VAL A 119 11.90 3.15 4.91
N ASN A 120 11.00 3.80 5.63
CA ASN A 120 11.19 5.15 6.19
C ASN A 120 11.67 6.17 5.14
N GLY A 121 11.15 6.07 3.91
CA GLY A 121 11.49 6.94 2.78
C GLY A 121 12.82 6.62 2.09
N LYS A 122 13.61 5.66 2.59
CA LYS A 122 14.84 5.20 1.94
C LYS A 122 14.55 4.03 1.02
N THR A 123 15.20 3.97 -0.13
CA THR A 123 15.06 2.86 -1.09
C THR A 123 15.39 1.53 -0.41
N SER A 124 14.59 0.52 -0.72
CA SER A 124 14.66 -0.83 -0.16
C SER A 124 14.45 -1.87 -1.26
N SER A 125 14.71 -3.13 -0.94
CA SER A 125 14.33 -4.28 -1.78
C SER A 125 13.00 -4.91 -1.31
N LEU A 126 12.41 -5.76 -2.16
CA LEU A 126 11.28 -6.61 -1.77
C LEU A 126 11.70 -7.59 -0.66
N THR A 127 12.89 -8.19 -0.76
CA THR A 127 13.42 -9.12 0.24
C THR A 127 13.55 -8.48 1.61
N GLU A 128 14.02 -7.23 1.68
CA GLU A 128 14.08 -6.49 2.94
C GLU A 128 12.67 -6.21 3.52
N PHE A 129 11.70 -5.87 2.66
CA PHE A 129 10.30 -5.74 3.07
C PHE A 129 9.75 -7.04 3.67
N GLU A 130 9.91 -8.16 2.96
CA GLU A 130 9.46 -9.48 3.40
C GLU A 130 10.11 -9.86 4.73
N ASN A 131 11.42 -9.59 4.89
CA ASN A 131 12.12 -9.84 6.14
C ASN A 131 11.55 -9.02 7.30
N LEU A 132 11.34 -7.70 7.11
CA LEU A 132 10.79 -6.83 8.16
C LEU A 132 9.37 -7.25 8.57
N LEU A 133 8.54 -7.61 7.59
CA LEU A 133 7.18 -8.09 7.82
C LEU A 133 7.16 -9.46 8.52
N ALA A 134 8.08 -10.36 8.17
CA ALA A 134 8.21 -11.68 8.79
C ALA A 134 8.58 -11.58 10.27
N HIS A 135 9.48 -10.66 10.66
CA HIS A 135 9.81 -10.40 12.08
C HIS A 135 8.59 -9.92 12.87
N ALA A 136 7.69 -9.20 12.20
CA ALA A 136 6.45 -8.72 12.78
C ALA A 136 5.29 -9.72 12.73
N HIS A 137 5.51 -10.93 12.21
CA HIS A 137 4.48 -11.94 11.94
C HIS A 137 3.34 -11.41 11.07
N ILE A 138 3.65 -10.50 10.15
CA ILE A 138 2.69 -9.96 9.17
C ILE A 138 2.92 -10.65 7.84
N SER A 139 1.88 -11.26 7.28
CA SER A 139 1.91 -11.88 5.95
C SER A 139 0.77 -11.37 5.07
N ALA A 140 0.95 -11.43 3.76
CA ALA A 140 -0.12 -11.13 2.80
C ALA A 140 -1.11 -12.30 2.63
N ASP A 141 -0.75 -13.50 3.13
CA ASP A 141 -1.45 -14.76 2.89
C ASP A 141 -2.38 -15.14 4.06
N GLY A 142 -2.32 -14.41 5.18
CA GLY A 142 -2.97 -14.74 6.46
C GLY A 142 -1.94 -15.29 7.43
#